data_AF-A0A7J9D0D6-F1
#
_entry.id   AF-A0A7J9D0D6-F1
#
_cell.length_a   1.000
_cell.length_b   1.000
_cell.length_c   1.000
_cell.angle_alpha   90.00
_cell.angle_beta   90.00
_cell.angle_gamma   90.00
#
_symmetry.space_group_name_H-M   'P 1'
#
loop_
_entity.id
_entity.type
_entity.pdbx_description
1 polymer ?
#
loop_
_entity_poly.entity_id
_entity_poly.type
_entity_poly.pdbx_seq_one_letter_code
_entity_poly.pdbx_strand_id
1 'polypeptide(L)'
;MHDYLTGGFTSNTSLAHYCRDNGLLLHIHRAIHVVIDRQKNHGMHFRLLAKALRMSGGDHIHDGTVVGKLEGERDITWALLIYYVIILLKRIRSCGIYFTQDWVFMPVFCP
;
A
#
# COMPACT_ATOMS: atom_id res chain seq x y z
N MET A 1 9.18 11.06 -6.68
CA MET A 1 8.51 9.76 -6.86
C MET A 1 9.51 8.63 -6.68
N HIS A 2 9.09 7.44 -6.26
CA HIS A 2 9.98 6.28 -6.09
C HIS A 2 9.28 4.96 -6.39
N ASP A 3 10.00 4.03 -7.03
CA ASP A 3 9.56 2.65 -7.22
C ASP A 3 10.03 1.79 -6.03
N TYR A 4 9.22 1.70 -4.98
CA TYR A 4 9.69 1.13 -3.70
C TYR A 4 10.02 -0.36 -3.74
N LEU A 5 9.39 -1.15 -4.63
CA LEU A 5 9.65 -2.58 -4.72
C LEU A 5 10.91 -2.90 -5.53
N THR A 6 11.14 -2.16 -6.62
CA THR A 6 12.34 -2.36 -7.46
C THR A 6 13.56 -1.70 -6.85
N GLY A 7 13.40 -0.53 -6.19
CA GLY A 7 14.44 0.11 -5.40
C GLY A 7 14.67 -0.55 -4.03
N GLY A 8 13.69 -1.32 -3.54
CA GLY A 8 13.72 -2.02 -2.25
C GLY A 8 13.34 -1.15 -1.05
N PHE A 9 12.84 -1.81 0.00
CA PHE A 9 12.37 -1.14 1.21
C PHE A 9 13.46 -0.32 1.92
N THR A 10 14.72 -0.77 1.91
CA THR A 10 15.83 -0.02 2.52
C THR A 10 15.99 1.35 1.88
N SER A 11 15.99 1.44 0.54
CA SER A 11 16.12 2.72 -0.16
C SER A 11 14.87 3.59 0.04
N ASN A 12 13.68 2.98 0.03
CA ASN A 12 12.43 3.69 0.25
C ASN A 12 12.40 4.37 1.63
N THR A 13 12.76 3.65 2.69
CA THR A 13 12.75 4.21 4.04
C THR A 13 13.75 5.35 4.17
N SER A 14 14.96 5.22 3.63
CA SER A 14 15.94 6.31 3.59
C SER A 14 15.40 7.53 2.83
N LEU A 15 14.75 7.33 1.69
CA LEU A 15 14.16 8.40 0.90
C LEU A 15 12.98 9.06 1.62
N ALA A 16 12.13 8.29 2.31
CA ALA A 16 11.01 8.81 3.07
C ALA A 16 11.47 9.72 4.22
N HIS A 17 12.54 9.35 4.93
CA HIS A 17 13.17 10.22 5.93
C HIS A 17 13.70 11.51 5.30
N TYR A 18 14.42 11.40 4.18
CA TYR A 18 14.90 12.58 3.45
C TYR A 18 13.75 13.51 3.01
N CYS A 19 12.68 12.95 2.44
CA CYS A 19 11.51 13.72 2.02
C CYS A 19 10.84 14.42 3.21
N ARG A 20 10.74 13.75 4.36
CA ARG A 20 10.23 14.35 5.60
C ARG A 20 11.06 15.54 6.05
N ASP A 21 12.39 15.39 6.08
CA ASP A 21 13.30 16.43 6.56
C ASP A 21 13.36 17.65 5.62
N ASN A 22 13.02 17.45 4.34
CA ASN A 22 13.09 18.49 3.31
C ASN A 22 11.71 19.00 2.86
N GLY A 23 10.62 18.59 3.52
CA GLY A 23 9.26 19.04 3.19
C GLY A 23 8.79 18.63 1.77
N LEU A 24 9.28 17.50 1.27
CA LEU A 24 8.94 16.98 -0.05
C LEU A 24 7.85 15.90 0.05
N LEU A 25 6.87 15.95 -0.85
CA LEU A 25 5.92 14.86 -1.02
C LEU A 25 6.58 13.70 -1.78
N LEU A 26 6.32 12.48 -1.32
CA LEU A 26 6.84 11.24 -1.86
C LEU A 26 5.73 10.39 -2.47
N HIS A 27 5.51 10.56 -3.77
CA HIS A 27 4.68 9.65 -4.57
C HIS A 27 5.36 8.29 -4.74
N ILE A 28 4.66 7.20 -4.40
CA ILE A 28 5.16 5.84 -4.54
C ILE A 28 4.47 5.13 -5.70
N HIS A 29 5.29 4.54 -6.55
CA HIS A 29 4.84 3.66 -7.62
C HIS A 29 5.19 2.21 -7.28
N ARG A 30 4.27 1.29 -7.61
CA ARG A 30 4.32 -0.12 -7.21
C ARG A 30 4.84 -1.04 -8.32
N ALA A 31 5.75 -0.55 -9.17
CA ALA A 31 6.32 -1.35 -10.25
C ALA A 31 6.75 -2.73 -9.74
N ILE A 32 6.55 -3.77 -10.56
CA ILE A 32 6.78 -5.20 -10.26
C ILE A 32 5.81 -5.89 -9.29
N HIS A 33 4.88 -5.17 -8.63
CA HIS A 33 4.00 -5.79 -7.61
C HIS A 33 3.24 -7.04 -8.12
N VAL A 34 2.78 -6.99 -9.37
CA VAL A 34 2.00 -8.07 -10.03
C VAL A 34 2.76 -9.39 -10.15
N VAL A 35 4.09 -9.35 -10.09
CA VAL A 35 4.93 -10.56 -10.07
C VAL A 35 4.74 -11.34 -8.77
N ILE A 36 4.34 -10.67 -7.68
CA ILE A 36 4.27 -11.21 -6.33
C ILE A 36 2.81 -11.38 -5.87
N ASP A 37 1.89 -10.52 -6.30
CA ASP A 37 0.57 -10.39 -5.68
C ASP A 37 -0.62 -10.82 -6.53
N ARG A 38 -0.40 -11.22 -7.79
CA ARG A 38 -1.48 -11.52 -8.73
C ARG A 38 -2.13 -12.88 -8.51
N GLN A 39 -1.32 -13.90 -8.25
CA GLN A 39 -1.79 -15.28 -8.21
C GLN A 39 -2.42 -15.61 -6.84
N LYS A 40 -3.66 -16.12 -6.85
CA LYS A 40 -4.39 -16.45 -5.60
C LYS A 40 -3.80 -17.64 -4.84
N ASN A 41 -3.05 -18.52 -5.53
CA ASN A 41 -2.52 -19.76 -4.99
C ASN A 41 -1.05 -19.67 -4.52
N HIS A 42 -0.32 -18.61 -4.88
CA HIS A 42 1.07 -18.41 -4.46
C HIS A 42 1.45 -16.94 -4.50
N GLY A 43 2.23 -16.49 -3.52
CA GLY A 43 2.76 -15.14 -3.44
C GLY A 43 2.30 -14.40 -2.19
N MET A 44 2.25 -13.06 -2.27
CA MET A 44 1.83 -12.19 -1.18
C MET A 44 0.80 -11.20 -1.69
N HIS A 45 -0.42 -11.26 -1.14
CA HIS A 45 -1.47 -10.33 -1.52
C HIS A 45 -1.03 -8.86 -1.27
N PHE A 46 -1.31 -7.98 -2.23
CA PHE A 46 -0.94 -6.55 -2.20
C PHE A 46 -1.24 -5.81 -0.88
N ARG A 47 -2.30 -6.19 -0.15
CA ARG A 47 -2.64 -5.59 1.16
C ARG A 47 -1.49 -5.66 2.16
N LEU A 48 -0.68 -6.73 2.11
CA LEU A 48 0.52 -6.86 2.94
C LEU A 48 1.55 -5.81 2.52
N LEU A 49 1.80 -5.67 1.22
CA LEU A 49 2.74 -4.72 0.65
C LEU A 49 2.32 -3.26 0.90
N ALA A 50 1.02 -2.98 0.83
CA ALA A 50 0.39 -1.71 1.17
C ALA A 50 0.62 -1.33 2.65
N LYS A 51 0.46 -2.28 3.57
CA LYS A 51 0.78 -2.07 5.00
C LYS A 51 2.27 -1.87 5.22
N ALA A 52 3.12 -2.66 4.56
CA ALA A 52 4.56 -2.53 4.64
C ALA A 52 5.01 -1.15 4.16
N LEU A 53 4.43 -0.66 3.04
CA LEU A 53 4.66 0.70 2.58
C LEU A 53 4.19 1.74 3.61
N ARG A 54 3.01 1.54 4.24
CA ARG A 54 2.51 2.37 5.36
C ARG A 54 3.57 2.60 6.42
N MET A 55 4.27 1.53 6.78
CA MET A 55 5.31 1.61 7.79
C MET A 55 6.64 2.16 7.24
N SER A 56 7.00 1.88 5.98
CA SER A 56 8.27 2.36 5.39
C SER A 56 8.24 3.82 4.94
N GLY A 57 7.04 4.39 4.73
CA GLY A 57 6.84 5.80 4.38
C GLY A 57 6.60 6.07 2.91
N GLY A 58 5.77 7.08 2.67
CA GLY A 58 5.28 7.60 1.38
C GLY A 58 4.09 8.53 1.64
N ASP A 59 3.62 9.22 0.61
CA ASP A 59 2.43 10.08 0.72
C ASP A 59 1.30 9.62 -0.23
N HIS A 60 1.68 9.06 -1.38
CA HIS A 60 0.74 8.50 -2.36
C HIS A 60 1.14 7.08 -2.78
N ILE A 61 0.18 6.23 -3.12
CA ILE A 61 0.44 4.89 -3.69
C ILE A 61 -0.62 4.51 -4.71
N HIS A 62 -0.21 4.00 -5.88
CA HIS A 62 -1.16 3.40 -6.81
C HIS A 62 -1.87 2.18 -6.20
N ASP A 63 -3.20 2.19 -6.16
CA ASP A 63 -4.02 1.12 -5.58
C ASP A 63 -4.78 0.30 -6.63
N GLY A 64 -5.03 0.86 -7.81
CA GLY A 64 -5.62 0.19 -8.97
C GLY A 64 -6.99 0.75 -9.30
N THR A 65 -7.38 0.67 -10.56
CA THR A 65 -8.54 1.41 -11.06
C THR A 65 -9.84 0.62 -11.04
N VAL A 66 -9.79 -0.70 -10.80
CA VAL A 66 -10.92 -1.65 -10.89
C VAL A 66 -11.48 -1.81 -12.32
N VAL A 67 -11.78 -0.71 -13.01
CA VAL A 67 -12.39 -0.65 -14.34
C VAL A 67 -11.39 -0.41 -15.48
N GLY A 68 -10.09 -0.30 -15.16
CA GLY A 68 -9.06 -0.01 -16.15
C GLY A 68 -8.40 -1.26 -16.74
N LYS A 69 -7.25 -1.04 -17.38
CA LYS A 69 -6.51 -2.09 -18.12
C LYS A 69 -5.80 -3.12 -17.24
N LEU A 70 -5.54 -2.80 -15.97
CA LEU A 70 -4.83 -3.68 -15.03
C LEU A 70 -5.84 -4.31 -14.07
N GLU A 71 -5.60 -5.58 -13.74
CA GLU A 71 -6.47 -6.37 -12.88
C GLU A 71 -6.66 -5.74 -11.48
N GLY A 72 -7.89 -5.77 -10.97
CA GLY A 72 -8.23 -5.36 -9.62
C GLY A 72 -9.71 -5.62 -9.30
N GLU A 73 -9.99 -6.49 -8.32
CA GLU A 73 -11.36 -6.75 -7.86
C GLU A 73 -11.86 -5.59 -6.97
N ARG A 74 -13.10 -5.13 -7.21
CA ARG A 74 -13.69 -3.97 -6.52
C ARG A 74 -13.59 -4.04 -5.00
N ASP A 75 -14.02 -5.16 -4.40
CA ASP A 75 -14.07 -5.29 -2.94
C ASP A 75 -12.67 -5.36 -2.31
N ILE A 76 -11.71 -5.92 -3.05
CA ILE A 76 -10.30 -5.97 -2.64
C ILE A 76 -9.69 -4.57 -2.71
N THR A 77 -9.90 -3.84 -3.80
CA THR A 77 -9.41 -2.47 -3.95
C THR A 77 -10.03 -1.53 -2.91
N TRP A 78 -11.32 -1.69 -2.62
CA TRP A 78 -11.97 -0.94 -1.53
C TRP A 78 -11.35 -1.22 -0.16
N ALA A 79 -10.98 -2.47 0.12
CA ALA A 79 -10.27 -2.80 1.35
C ALA A 79 -8.88 -2.16 1.43
N LEU A 80 -8.18 -1.97 0.30
CA LEU A 80 -6.90 -1.26 0.24
C LEU A 80 -7.06 0.22 0.61
N LEU A 81 -8.04 0.90 0.01
CA LEU A 81 -8.40 2.29 0.34
C LEU A 81 -8.57 2.47 1.86
N ILE A 82 -9.25 1.53 2.50
CA ILE A 82 -9.47 1.55 3.93
C ILE A 82 -8.19 1.37 4.73
N TYR A 83 -7.28 0.49 4.30
CA TYR A 83 -5.97 0.36 4.93
C TYR A 83 -5.15 1.65 4.89
N TYR A 84 -5.38 2.53 3.92
CA TYR A 84 -4.66 3.79 3.80
C TYR A 84 -5.21 4.90 4.68
N VAL A 85 -6.54 4.95 4.85
CA VAL A 85 -7.21 6.13 5.44
C VAL A 85 -7.72 5.88 6.86
N ILE A 86 -8.09 4.65 7.21
CA ILE A 86 -8.67 4.35 8.53
C ILE A 86 -7.56 4.11 9.57
N ILE A 87 -7.72 4.67 10.77
CA ILE A 87 -6.84 4.43 11.92
C ILE A 87 -7.12 3.07 12.56
N LEU A 88 -8.38 2.79 12.92
CA LEU A 88 -8.79 1.51 13.51
C LEU A 88 -9.72 0.74 12.56
N LEU A 89 -9.15 -0.25 11.87
CA LEU A 89 -9.86 -1.12 10.95
C LEU A 89 -10.28 -2.41 11.64
N LYS A 90 -11.59 -2.72 11.64
CA LYS A 90 -12.10 -4.01 12.11
C LYS A 90 -11.91 -5.11 11.06
N ARG A 91 -11.81 -6.36 11.53
CA ARG A 91 -11.80 -7.56 10.67
C ARG A 91 -13.07 -7.66 9.81
N ILE A 92 -12.90 -7.82 8.49
CA ILE A 92 -13.98 -8.02 7.51
C ILE A 92 -13.50 -9.04 6.46
N ARG A 93 -13.93 -10.30 6.59
CA ARG A 93 -13.43 -11.39 5.72
C ARG A 93 -13.90 -11.30 4.28
N SER A 94 -15.08 -10.75 4.03
CA SER A 94 -15.66 -10.64 2.67
C SER A 94 -14.79 -9.82 1.72
N CYS A 95 -14.02 -8.85 2.22
CA CYS A 95 -13.08 -8.05 1.45
C CYS A 95 -11.60 -8.40 1.74
N GLY A 96 -11.35 -9.55 2.35
CA GLY A 96 -10.01 -10.08 2.64
C GLY A 96 -9.28 -9.39 3.81
N ILE A 97 -9.97 -8.67 4.68
CA ILE A 97 -9.40 -8.12 5.92
C ILE A 97 -9.50 -9.19 7.00
N TYR A 98 -8.41 -9.95 7.17
CA TYR A 98 -8.37 -11.10 8.09
C TYR A 98 -8.20 -10.71 9.56
N PHE A 99 -7.58 -9.57 9.82
CA PHE A 99 -7.25 -9.11 11.18
C PHE A 99 -7.68 -7.66 11.37
N THR A 100 -8.10 -7.34 12.59
CA THR A 100 -8.24 -5.97 13.05
C THR A 100 -6.86 -5.31 13.03
N GLN A 101 -6.77 -4.10 12.49
CA GLN A 101 -5.52 -3.33 12.40
C GLN A 101 -5.76 -1.96 13.03
N ASP A 102 -4.98 -1.64 14.05
CA ASP A 102 -4.88 -0.29 14.59
C ASP A 102 -3.57 0.35 14.10
N TRP A 103 -3.64 1.63 13.72
CA TRP A 103 -2.51 2.43 13.28
C TRP A 103 -2.11 3.50 14.29
N VAL A 104 -2.82 3.65 15.41
CA VAL A 104 -2.41 4.50 16.55
C VAL A 104 -1.80 5.84 16.13
N PHE A 105 -2.56 6.60 15.33
CA PHE A 105 -2.20 7.92 14.76
C PHE A 105 -1.16 7.96 13.64
N MET A 106 -0.71 6.81 13.13
CA MET A 106 0.19 6.82 11.96
C MET A 106 -0.50 7.51 10.78
N PRO A 107 0.18 8.44 10.07
CA PRO A 107 -0.42 9.19 8.97
C PRO A 107 -1.08 8.31 7.91
N VAL A 108 -2.08 8.88 7.26
CA VAL A 108 -2.79 8.25 6.14
C VAL A 108 -2.03 8.44 4.84
N PHE A 109 -2.32 7.60 3.85
CA PHE A 109 -1.91 7.86 2.46
C PHE A 109 -3.08 8.27 1.60
N CYS A 110 -2.76 8.97 0.53
CA CYS A 110 -3.68 9.12 -0.58
C CYS A 110 -3.45 7.99 -1.60
N PRO A 111 -4.47 7.18 -1.93
CA PRO A 111 -4.41 6.27 -3.07
C PRO A 111 -4.36 7.03 -4.41
#